data_AF-A0A559QVC6-F1
#
_entry.id   AF-A0A559QVC6-F1
#
_cell.length_a   1.000
_cell.length_b   1.000
_cell.length_c   1.000
_cell.angle_alpha   90.00
_cell.angle_beta   90.00
_cell.angle_gamma   90.00
#
_symmetry.space_group_name_H-M   'P 1'
#
loop_
_entity.id
_entity.type
_entity.pdbx_description
1 polymer ?
#
loop_
_entity_poly.entity_id
_entity_poly.type
_entity_poly.pdbx_seq_one_letter_code
_entity_poly.pdbx_strand_id
1 'polypeptide(L)'
;MSEADWRYHLTSKTIAQKIKTAGMKSTPTRISAPVAAPTVAFNQDRLSNEATKQKAKLGEYLANFLARGASLETLTGSKKPFTPLAFTPVGDNGLDTPKLTQMEKQALTTFAQALMGLGREDWRKAREWRAKPQVTQAADQLLRSNKNHYLARLAVQVVAFTYKIEETITASHIYFFLPQYAEVCFRDYSKHLNSRDLVMLRVHKTKIPGLIQDDSEFRAKMTKSTVLPDAIEVMSNVSQFENKITRTNDANWVAIKNRG
;
A
#
# COMPACT_ATOMS: atom_id res chain seq x y z
N MET A 1 -21.40 14.09 -22.88
CA MET A 1 -20.62 14.45 -21.67
C MET A 1 -19.13 14.25 -21.96
N SER A 2 -18.21 14.93 -21.28
CA SER A 2 -16.76 14.78 -21.54
C SER A 2 -16.21 13.51 -20.88
N GLU A 3 -15.29 12.80 -21.54
CA GLU A 3 -14.60 11.63 -20.96
C GLU A 3 -13.90 11.98 -19.63
N ALA A 4 -13.41 13.22 -19.50
CA ALA A 4 -12.71 13.74 -18.32
C ALA A 4 -13.56 13.69 -17.03
N ASP A 5 -14.89 13.62 -17.16
CA ASP A 5 -15.81 13.60 -16.03
C ASP A 5 -16.04 12.21 -15.45
N TRP A 6 -15.60 11.16 -16.15
CA TRP A 6 -15.81 9.77 -15.73
C TRP A 6 -14.65 9.25 -14.88
N ARG A 7 -14.96 8.29 -14.01
CA ARG A 7 -14.01 7.60 -13.13
C ARG A 7 -14.21 6.12 -13.30
N TYR A 8 -13.15 5.40 -13.61
CA TYR A 8 -13.22 3.99 -14.00
C TYR A 8 -12.83 3.07 -12.85
N HIS A 9 -13.47 1.92 -12.73
CA HIS A 9 -13.12 0.91 -11.71
C HIS A 9 -13.19 -0.49 -12.32
N LEU A 10 -12.08 -1.21 -12.27
CA LEU A 10 -12.00 -2.59 -12.75
C LEU A 10 -12.31 -3.55 -11.59
N THR A 11 -13.22 -4.49 -11.83
CA THR A 11 -13.56 -5.52 -10.83
C THR A 11 -13.96 -6.82 -11.52
N SER A 12 -14.32 -7.85 -10.74
CA SER A 12 -14.82 -9.12 -11.30
C SER A 12 -16.34 -9.11 -11.48
N LYS A 13 -16.88 -9.99 -12.34
CA LYS A 13 -18.34 -10.15 -12.53
C LYS A 13 -19.04 -10.44 -11.21
N THR A 14 -18.46 -11.32 -10.40
CA THR A 14 -18.97 -11.69 -9.08
C THR A 14 -19.09 -10.48 -8.14
N ILE A 15 -18.09 -9.60 -8.12
CA ILE A 15 -18.13 -8.39 -7.29
C ILE A 15 -19.11 -7.38 -7.87
N ALA A 16 -19.20 -7.23 -9.19
CA ALA A 16 -20.17 -6.33 -9.81
C ALA A 16 -21.62 -6.72 -9.53
N GLN A 17 -21.95 -8.02 -9.41
CA GLN A 17 -23.30 -8.42 -8.98
C GLN A 17 -23.61 -7.99 -7.54
N LYS A 18 -22.63 -7.95 -6.65
CA LYS A 18 -22.79 -7.39 -5.30
C LYS A 18 -22.92 -5.86 -5.32
N ILE A 19 -22.18 -5.20 -6.21
CA ILE A 19 -22.26 -3.74 -6.40
C ILE A 19 -23.64 -3.34 -6.97
N LYS A 20 -24.20 -4.16 -7.87
CA LYS A 20 -25.54 -3.95 -8.45
C LYS A 20 -26.61 -3.76 -7.39
N THR A 21 -26.55 -4.52 -6.30
CA THR A 21 -27.54 -4.49 -5.22
C THR A 21 -27.22 -3.46 -4.15
N ALA A 22 -25.96 -3.38 -3.70
CA ALA A 22 -25.60 -2.62 -2.51
C ALA A 22 -24.77 -1.35 -2.79
N GLY A 23 -24.34 -1.13 -4.03
CA GLY A 23 -23.43 -0.06 -4.43
C GLY A 23 -21.97 -0.43 -4.20
N MET A 24 -21.06 0.48 -4.55
CA MET A 24 -19.64 0.33 -4.22
C MET A 24 -19.43 0.81 -2.79
N LYS A 25 -18.88 -0.08 -1.97
CA LYS A 25 -18.62 0.16 -0.55
C LYS A 25 -17.19 -0.22 -0.24
N SER A 26 -16.53 0.59 0.58
CA SER A 26 -15.23 0.22 1.18
C SER A 26 -15.40 -1.03 2.05
N THR A 27 -14.30 -1.74 2.30
CA THR A 27 -14.32 -2.99 3.07
C THR A 27 -14.81 -2.78 4.51
N PRO A 28 -14.39 -1.74 5.25
CA PRO A 28 -14.94 -1.43 6.57
C PRO A 28 -16.46 -1.26 6.55
N THR A 29 -17.01 -0.62 5.53
CA THR A 29 -18.47 -0.44 5.40
C THR A 29 -19.20 -1.77 5.16
N ARG A 30 -18.51 -2.77 4.60
CA ARG A 30 -19.09 -4.09 4.27
C ARG A 30 -18.99 -5.09 5.42
N ILE A 31 -17.89 -5.09 6.15
CA ILE A 31 -17.57 -6.14 7.14
C ILE A 31 -17.07 -5.58 8.48
N SER A 32 -17.15 -4.26 8.69
CA SER A 32 -16.70 -3.58 9.92
C SER A 32 -15.22 -3.77 10.25
N ALA A 33 -14.40 -4.10 9.25
CA ALA A 33 -12.96 -4.30 9.39
C ALA A 33 -12.17 -3.74 8.18
N PRO A 34 -11.08 -3.00 8.40
CA PRO A 34 -10.19 -2.50 7.34
C PRO A 34 -9.12 -3.55 6.99
N VAL A 35 -9.56 -4.67 6.44
CA VAL A 35 -8.69 -5.79 6.06
C VAL A 35 -8.85 -6.05 4.58
N ALA A 36 -7.75 -6.19 3.85
CA ALA A 36 -7.80 -6.51 2.43
C ALA A 36 -8.23 -7.97 2.24
N ALA A 37 -8.95 -8.27 1.17
CA ALA A 37 -9.36 -9.66 0.92
C ALA A 37 -8.13 -10.56 0.68
N PRO A 38 -8.12 -11.83 1.15
CA PRO A 38 -6.94 -12.70 1.14
C PRO A 38 -6.26 -12.86 -0.24
N THR A 39 -7.04 -12.79 -1.32
CA THR A 39 -6.60 -13.10 -2.69
C THR A 39 -6.24 -11.86 -3.53
N VAL A 40 -6.17 -10.67 -2.95
CA VAL A 40 -5.90 -9.43 -3.71
C VAL A 40 -4.40 -9.14 -3.85
N ALA A 41 -4.05 -8.32 -4.84
CA ALA A 41 -2.66 -7.97 -5.20
C ALA A 41 -1.78 -7.56 -4.00
N PHE A 42 -2.37 -6.88 -3.01
CA PHE A 42 -1.70 -6.51 -1.76
C PHE A 42 -1.06 -7.72 -1.03
N ASN A 43 -1.79 -8.83 -0.88
CA ASN A 43 -1.27 -10.00 -0.16
C ASN A 43 -0.19 -10.72 -0.97
N GLN A 44 -0.29 -10.71 -2.31
CA GLN A 44 0.76 -11.25 -3.17
C GLN A 44 2.05 -10.42 -3.06
N ASP A 45 1.96 -9.08 -3.13
CA ASP A 45 3.11 -8.20 -2.91
C ASP A 45 3.76 -8.45 -1.55
N ARG A 46 2.94 -8.49 -0.50
CA ARG A 46 3.42 -8.74 0.86
C ARG A 46 4.18 -10.05 0.95
N LEU A 47 3.62 -11.15 0.46
CA LEU A 47 4.27 -12.47 0.48
C LEU A 47 5.60 -12.47 -0.28
N SER A 48 5.70 -11.75 -1.39
CA SER A 48 6.92 -11.72 -2.21
C SER A 48 7.99 -10.76 -1.68
N ASN A 49 7.60 -9.62 -1.09
CA ASN A 49 8.51 -8.50 -0.84
C ASN A 49 8.77 -8.21 0.64
N GLU A 50 7.96 -8.73 1.58
CA GLU A 50 8.07 -8.39 3.00
C GLU A 50 9.45 -8.73 3.59
N ALA A 51 9.97 -9.94 3.33
CA ALA A 51 11.29 -10.35 3.81
C ALA A 51 12.42 -9.45 3.28
N THR A 52 12.36 -9.08 2.01
CA THR A 52 13.34 -8.18 1.38
C THR A 52 13.26 -6.78 1.99
N LYS A 53 12.05 -6.25 2.24
CA LYS A 53 11.85 -4.95 2.91
C LYS A 53 12.36 -4.98 4.35
N GLN A 54 12.13 -6.06 5.11
CA GLN A 54 12.66 -6.24 6.46
C GLN A 54 14.19 -6.20 6.49
N LYS A 55 14.85 -6.90 5.56
CA LYS A 55 16.31 -6.88 5.41
C LYS A 55 16.83 -5.49 5.04
N ALA A 56 16.20 -4.82 4.06
CA ALA A 56 16.58 -3.48 3.64
C ALA A 56 16.41 -2.44 4.75
N LYS A 57 15.38 -2.60 5.59
CA LYS A 57 15.11 -1.74 6.75
C LYS A 57 16.11 -1.99 7.88
N LEU A 58 16.45 -3.23 8.20
CA LEU A 58 17.51 -3.52 9.17
C LEU A 58 18.87 -2.99 8.70
N GLY A 59 19.18 -3.12 7.41
CA GLY A 59 20.40 -2.54 6.82
C GLY A 59 20.47 -1.02 6.96
N GLU A 60 19.33 -0.32 6.88
CA GLU A 60 19.24 1.13 7.15
C GLU A 60 19.65 1.47 8.58
N TYR A 61 19.13 0.73 9.55
CA TYR A 61 19.44 0.97 10.96
C TYR A 61 20.92 0.73 11.25
N LEU A 62 21.46 -0.41 10.79
CA LEU A 62 22.88 -0.73 10.95
C LEU A 62 23.75 0.35 10.31
N ALA A 63 23.44 0.77 9.09
CA ALA A 63 24.19 1.81 8.38
C ALA A 63 24.17 3.16 9.12
N ASN A 64 23.02 3.55 9.68
CA ASN A 64 22.90 4.77 10.48
C ASN A 64 23.82 4.72 11.72
N PHE A 65 23.82 3.62 12.47
CA PHE A 65 24.68 3.52 13.65
C PHE A 65 26.17 3.40 13.32
N LEU A 66 26.54 2.67 12.25
CA LEU A 66 27.93 2.61 11.77
C LEU A 66 28.43 3.99 11.33
N ALA A 67 27.58 4.80 10.68
CA ALA A 67 27.90 6.18 10.32
C ALA A 67 28.17 7.08 11.54
N ARG A 68 27.57 6.75 12.68
CA ARG A 68 27.74 7.44 13.97
C ARG A 68 28.92 6.90 14.79
N GLY A 69 29.70 5.96 14.25
CA GLY A 69 30.92 5.45 14.88
C GLY A 69 30.75 4.15 15.69
N ALA A 70 29.57 3.52 15.67
CA ALA A 70 29.44 2.18 16.24
C ALA A 70 30.24 1.15 15.42
N SER A 71 30.76 0.11 16.06
CA SER A 71 31.30 -1.05 15.35
C SER A 71 30.20 -2.08 15.05
N LEU A 72 30.41 -2.92 14.06
CA LEU A 72 29.44 -3.95 13.69
C LEU A 72 29.28 -4.99 14.82
N GLU A 73 30.36 -5.34 15.49
CA GLU A 73 30.40 -6.24 16.64
C GLU A 73 29.58 -5.69 17.80
N THR A 74 29.72 -4.39 18.09
CA THR A 74 28.95 -3.71 19.13
C THR A 74 27.45 -3.74 18.82
N LEU A 75 27.08 -3.48 17.57
CA LEU A 75 25.68 -3.49 17.13
C LEU A 75 25.08 -4.89 17.18
N THR A 76 25.76 -5.87 16.59
CA THR A 76 25.28 -7.26 16.49
C THR A 76 25.28 -7.99 17.84
N GLY A 77 26.24 -7.67 18.72
CA GLY A 77 26.37 -8.23 20.06
C GLY A 77 25.51 -7.56 21.14
N SER A 78 24.81 -6.47 20.83
CA SER A 78 23.96 -5.77 21.79
C SER A 78 22.85 -6.67 22.36
N LYS A 79 22.71 -6.67 23.68
CA LYS A 79 21.69 -7.42 24.43
C LYS A 79 20.50 -6.58 24.89
N LYS A 80 20.32 -5.38 24.33
CA LYS A 80 19.22 -4.49 24.73
C LYS A 80 17.87 -5.20 24.50
N PRO A 81 16.99 -5.29 25.52
CA PRO A 81 15.68 -5.90 25.35
C PRO A 81 14.80 -5.06 24.43
N PHE A 82 14.05 -5.74 23.55
CA PHE A 82 13.11 -5.10 22.65
C PHE A 82 11.81 -4.71 23.36
N THR A 83 11.40 -3.45 23.19
CA THR A 83 10.08 -2.96 23.60
C THR A 83 9.22 -2.82 22.35
N PRO A 84 8.11 -3.56 22.21
CA PRO A 84 7.22 -3.45 21.07
C PRO A 84 6.64 -2.04 20.92
N LEU A 85 6.59 -1.56 19.68
CA LEU A 85 5.85 -0.36 19.32
C LEU A 85 4.35 -0.66 19.38
N ALA A 86 3.59 0.20 20.07
CA ALA A 86 2.13 0.14 20.11
C ALA A 86 1.53 1.05 19.02
N PHE A 87 1.20 0.48 17.86
CA PHE A 87 0.68 1.23 16.71
C PHE A 87 -0.54 0.53 16.11
N THR A 88 -1.56 1.32 15.78
CA THR A 88 -2.75 0.87 15.06
C THR A 88 -3.10 1.94 14.03
N PRO A 89 -3.05 1.62 12.72
CA PRO A 89 -3.31 2.60 11.69
C PRO A 89 -4.80 2.93 11.61
N VAL A 90 -5.10 4.16 11.20
CA VAL A 90 -6.48 4.67 11.02
C VAL A 90 -6.90 4.74 9.55
N GLY A 91 -5.99 4.42 8.63
CA GLY A 91 -6.26 4.46 7.20
C GLY A 91 -6.15 5.87 6.63
N ASP A 92 -5.14 6.62 7.09
CA ASP A 92 -4.82 7.96 6.62
C ASP A 92 -3.30 8.11 6.50
N ASN A 93 -2.80 8.21 5.28
CA ASN A 93 -1.37 8.34 4.99
C ASN A 93 -0.75 9.59 5.64
N GLY A 94 -1.50 10.69 5.75
CA GLY A 94 -1.04 11.94 6.35
C GLY A 94 -0.88 11.86 7.88
N LEU A 95 -1.44 10.82 8.52
CA LEU A 95 -1.37 10.62 9.97
C LEU A 95 -0.55 9.37 10.34
N ASP A 96 -0.81 8.25 9.67
CA ASP A 96 -0.27 6.95 10.00
C ASP A 96 1.25 6.87 9.73
N THR A 97 1.70 7.33 8.56
CA THR A 97 3.11 7.28 8.16
C THR A 97 4.00 8.21 9.00
N PRO A 98 3.63 9.48 9.25
CA PRO A 98 4.39 10.34 10.16
C PRO A 98 4.45 9.79 11.59
N LYS A 99 3.34 9.25 12.11
CA LYS A 99 3.29 8.66 13.45
C LYS A 99 4.20 7.45 13.59
N LEU A 100 4.15 6.51 12.63
CA LEU A 100 5.05 5.35 12.63
C LEU A 100 6.52 5.79 12.54
N THR A 101 6.82 6.77 11.68
CA THR A 101 8.17 7.34 11.52
C THR A 101 8.68 7.95 12.83
N GLN A 102 7.83 8.68 13.56
CA GLN A 102 8.19 9.27 14.85
C GLN A 102 8.49 8.19 15.89
N MET A 103 7.64 7.15 15.98
CA MET A 103 7.85 6.02 16.89
C MET A 103 9.13 5.24 16.57
N GLU A 104 9.40 5.01 15.28
CA GLU A 104 10.64 4.40 14.79
C GLU A 104 11.86 5.23 15.22
N LYS A 105 11.84 6.54 14.99
CA LYS A 105 12.92 7.45 15.42
C LYS A 105 13.16 7.38 16.93
N GLN A 106 12.10 7.45 17.73
CA GLN A 106 12.20 7.35 19.20
C GLN A 106 12.81 6.01 19.64
N ALA A 107 12.41 4.90 19.02
CA ALA A 107 12.97 3.59 19.31
C ALA A 107 14.46 3.48 18.92
N LEU A 108 14.87 4.10 17.81
CA LEU A 108 16.28 4.17 17.40
C LEU A 108 17.09 5.06 18.34
N THR A 109 16.55 6.21 18.78
CA THR A 109 17.19 7.05 19.81
C THR A 109 17.38 6.28 21.13
N THR A 110 16.39 5.51 21.54
CA THR A 110 16.43 4.67 22.76
C THR A 110 17.45 3.53 22.65
N PHE A 111 17.66 2.99 21.44
CA PHE A 111 18.74 2.05 21.18
C PHE A 111 20.11 2.74 21.20
N ALA A 112 20.21 3.92 20.57
CA ALA A 112 21.43 4.73 20.52
C ALA A 112 22.00 5.04 21.91
N GLN A 113 21.12 5.38 22.85
CA GLN A 113 21.49 5.68 24.25
C GLN A 113 22.16 4.49 24.94
N ALA A 114 21.85 3.25 24.54
CA ALA A 114 22.45 2.05 25.11
C ALA A 114 23.84 1.72 24.54
N LEU A 115 24.26 2.35 23.44
CA LEU A 115 25.52 2.05 22.76
C LEU A 115 26.71 2.88 23.27
N MET A 116 26.46 3.97 24.02
CA MET A 116 27.45 4.94 24.53
C MET A 116 28.37 5.56 23.45
N GLY A 117 28.65 6.87 23.55
CA GLY A 117 29.70 7.50 22.73
C GLY A 117 29.41 7.64 21.22
N LEU A 118 28.16 7.51 20.78
CA LEU A 118 27.81 7.71 19.36
C LEU A 118 27.93 9.19 18.95
N GLY A 119 28.49 9.41 17.77
CA GLY A 119 28.51 10.72 17.11
C GLY A 119 27.12 11.19 16.65
N ARG A 120 27.10 12.41 16.10
CA ARG A 120 25.92 13.02 15.48
C ARG A 120 25.46 12.19 14.27
N GLU A 121 24.16 12.27 13.97
CA GLU A 121 23.61 11.65 12.76
C GLU A 121 24.26 12.24 11.50
N ASP A 122 24.70 11.35 10.60
CA ASP A 122 25.30 11.71 9.31
C ASP A 122 24.65 10.87 8.21
N TRP A 123 23.63 11.46 7.56
CA TRP A 123 22.84 10.79 6.54
C TRP A 123 23.66 10.44 5.29
N ARG A 124 24.71 11.21 4.99
CA ARG A 124 25.58 10.96 3.84
C ARG A 124 26.45 9.73 4.08
N LYS A 125 27.09 9.65 5.25
CA LYS A 125 27.85 8.45 5.66
C LYS A 125 26.93 7.24 5.82
N ALA A 126 25.71 7.41 6.31
CA ALA A 126 24.76 6.30 6.40
C ALA A 126 24.44 5.72 5.02
N ARG A 127 24.31 6.55 3.98
CA ARG A 127 24.13 6.08 2.60
C ARG A 127 25.33 5.28 2.09
N GLU A 128 26.55 5.74 2.38
CA GLU A 128 27.78 5.02 2.02
C GLU A 128 27.87 3.66 2.70
N TRP A 129 27.56 3.58 4.00
CA TRP A 129 27.51 2.33 4.74
C TRP A 129 26.46 1.37 4.19
N ARG A 130 25.28 1.86 3.81
CA ARG A 130 24.18 1.04 3.28
C ARG A 130 24.58 0.30 1.99
N ALA A 131 25.49 0.85 1.20
CA ALA A 131 25.99 0.22 -0.01
C ALA A 131 27.03 -0.89 0.26
N LYS A 132 27.56 -1.00 1.49
CA LYS A 132 28.62 -1.98 1.80
C LYS A 132 28.05 -3.39 1.97
N PRO A 133 28.65 -4.42 1.34
CA PRO A 133 28.20 -5.81 1.45
C PRO A 133 28.12 -6.32 2.89
N GLN A 134 29.06 -5.92 3.75
CA GLN A 134 29.08 -6.32 5.17
C GLN A 134 27.83 -5.90 5.95
N VAL A 135 27.19 -4.77 5.60
CA VAL A 135 25.95 -4.33 6.25
C VAL A 135 24.78 -5.22 5.83
N THR A 136 24.70 -5.52 4.53
CA THR A 136 23.68 -6.41 3.97
C THR A 136 23.80 -7.84 4.52
N GLN A 137 25.03 -8.34 4.68
CA GLN A 137 25.32 -9.66 5.27
C GLN A 137 24.95 -9.70 6.75
N ALA A 138 25.33 -8.68 7.53
CA ALA A 138 24.98 -8.60 8.94
C ALA A 138 23.47 -8.52 9.18
N ALA A 139 22.75 -7.76 8.34
CA ALA A 139 21.29 -7.70 8.40
C ALA A 139 20.65 -9.08 8.14
N ASP A 140 21.14 -9.79 7.12
CA ASP A 140 20.70 -11.14 6.79
C ASP A 140 20.96 -12.13 7.94
N GLN A 141 22.16 -12.09 8.51
CA GLN A 141 22.55 -12.95 9.62
C GLN A 141 21.73 -12.67 10.89
N LEU A 142 21.51 -11.40 11.25
CA LEU A 142 20.70 -11.05 12.41
C LEU A 142 19.25 -11.54 12.25
N LEU A 143 18.64 -11.36 11.07
CA LEU A 143 17.27 -11.83 10.81
C LEU A 143 17.15 -13.35 10.83
N ARG A 144 18.19 -14.08 10.43
CA ARG A 144 18.18 -15.56 10.45
C ARG A 144 18.50 -16.14 11.82
N SER A 145 19.59 -15.68 12.43
CA SER A 145 20.26 -16.33 13.56
C SER A 145 20.03 -15.63 14.90
N ASN A 146 19.60 -14.37 14.91
CA ASN A 146 19.34 -13.62 16.14
C ASN A 146 18.01 -12.83 16.05
N LYS A 147 16.91 -13.57 15.89
CA LYS A 147 15.56 -13.01 15.75
C LYS A 147 15.09 -12.16 16.94
N ASN A 148 15.73 -12.32 18.10
CA ASN A 148 15.43 -11.56 19.31
C ASN A 148 16.20 -10.24 19.42
N HIS A 149 17.14 -9.98 18.50
CA HIS A 149 17.90 -8.73 18.46
C HIS A 149 16.97 -7.52 18.31
N TYR A 150 17.25 -6.46 19.07
CA TYR A 150 16.41 -5.26 19.12
C TYR A 150 16.14 -4.65 17.74
N LEU A 151 17.19 -4.43 16.95
CA LEU A 151 17.06 -3.80 15.63
C LEU A 151 16.36 -4.72 14.64
N ALA A 152 16.60 -6.03 14.72
CA ALA A 152 15.90 -7.01 13.89
C ALA A 152 14.39 -7.01 14.18
N ARG A 153 14.00 -7.07 15.47
CA ARG A 153 12.58 -7.00 15.86
C ARG A 153 11.93 -5.68 15.48
N LEU A 154 12.65 -4.56 15.65
CA LEU A 154 12.17 -3.24 15.23
C LEU A 154 11.92 -3.19 13.71
N ALA A 155 12.87 -3.66 12.91
CA ALA A 155 12.75 -3.66 11.45
C ALA A 155 11.58 -4.52 10.98
N VAL A 156 11.41 -5.71 11.57
CA VAL A 156 10.25 -6.59 11.32
C VAL A 156 8.95 -5.88 11.67
N GLN A 157 8.87 -5.28 12.88
CA GLN A 157 7.64 -4.65 13.34
C GLN A 157 7.28 -3.40 12.51
N VAL A 158 8.26 -2.55 12.17
CA VAL A 158 8.04 -1.35 11.35
C VAL A 158 7.57 -1.73 9.95
N VAL A 159 8.20 -2.71 9.30
CA VAL A 159 7.77 -3.16 7.96
C VAL A 159 6.37 -3.78 8.02
N ALA A 160 6.07 -4.57 9.05
CA ALA A 160 4.72 -5.11 9.24
C ALA A 160 3.68 -4.00 9.42
N PHE A 161 4.01 -2.93 10.14
CA PHE A 161 3.13 -1.76 10.27
C PHE A 161 3.01 -0.96 8.98
N THR A 162 4.07 -0.81 8.18
CA THR A 162 3.98 -0.19 6.85
C THR A 162 3.00 -0.95 5.96
N TYR A 163 3.10 -2.27 5.91
CA TYR A 163 2.12 -3.09 5.20
C TYR A 163 0.71 -2.94 5.80
N LYS A 164 0.58 -2.87 7.13
CA LYS A 164 -0.73 -2.68 7.75
C LYS A 164 -1.35 -1.32 7.42
N ILE A 165 -0.55 -0.25 7.32
CA ILE A 165 -1.01 1.07 6.86
C ILE A 165 -1.53 0.95 5.43
N GLU A 166 -0.72 0.41 4.52
CA GLU A 166 -1.09 0.23 3.11
C GLU A 166 -2.36 -0.63 2.97
N GLU A 167 -2.48 -1.71 3.72
CA GLU A 167 -3.68 -2.55 3.77
C GLU A 167 -4.91 -1.76 4.23
N THR A 168 -4.76 -1.04 5.34
CA THR A 168 -5.87 -0.30 5.98
C THR A 168 -6.36 0.78 5.03
N ILE A 169 -5.46 1.49 4.36
CA ILE A 169 -5.79 2.50 3.36
C ILE A 169 -6.48 1.84 2.16
N THR A 170 -5.88 0.80 1.60
CA THR A 170 -6.43 0.09 0.43
C THR A 170 -7.82 -0.47 0.72
N ALA A 171 -8.03 -1.04 1.91
CA ALA A 171 -9.31 -1.62 2.31
C ALA A 171 -10.39 -0.55 2.59
N SER A 172 -9.97 0.61 3.11
CA SER A 172 -10.88 1.68 3.54
C SER A 172 -11.38 2.56 2.41
N HIS A 173 -10.81 2.45 1.22
CA HIS A 173 -11.16 3.28 0.08
C HIS A 173 -11.66 2.47 -1.12
N ILE A 174 -12.48 3.13 -1.93
CA ILE A 174 -12.85 2.69 -3.27
C ILE A 174 -11.99 3.49 -4.25
N TYR A 175 -11.23 2.78 -5.07
CA TYR A 175 -10.30 3.38 -6.04
C TYR A 175 -10.91 3.49 -7.43
N PHE A 176 -10.64 4.61 -8.08
CA PHE A 176 -11.03 4.87 -9.45
C PHE A 176 -9.87 5.40 -10.27
N PHE A 177 -9.68 4.86 -11.47
CA PHE A 177 -8.70 5.37 -12.42
C PHE A 177 -9.20 6.68 -13.05
N LEU A 178 -8.25 7.59 -13.28
CA LEU A 178 -8.50 8.79 -14.06
C LEU A 178 -8.56 8.47 -15.56
N PRO A 179 -9.39 9.17 -16.36
CA PRO A 179 -9.57 8.89 -17.78
C PRO A 179 -8.28 8.86 -18.61
N GLN A 180 -7.35 9.78 -18.36
CA GLN A 180 -6.09 9.86 -19.08
C GLN A 180 -5.15 8.67 -18.82
N TYR A 181 -5.37 7.89 -17.76
CA TYR A 181 -4.60 6.70 -17.42
C TYR A 181 -5.39 5.40 -17.55
N ALA A 182 -6.66 5.48 -17.99
CA ALA A 182 -7.59 4.36 -17.95
C ALA A 182 -7.06 3.13 -18.70
N GLU A 183 -6.52 3.32 -19.90
CA GLU A 183 -5.96 2.25 -20.72
C GLU A 183 -4.74 1.58 -20.06
N VAL A 184 -3.81 2.37 -19.51
CA VAL A 184 -2.61 1.86 -18.84
C VAL A 184 -3.00 1.09 -17.59
N CYS A 185 -3.86 1.66 -16.75
CA CYS A 185 -4.35 0.99 -15.55
C CYS A 185 -5.12 -0.30 -15.89
N PHE A 186 -5.93 -0.30 -16.95
CA PHE A 186 -6.62 -1.52 -17.38
C PHE A 186 -5.63 -2.63 -17.75
N ARG A 187 -4.63 -2.33 -18.60
CA ARG A 187 -3.59 -3.29 -19.01
C ARG A 187 -2.80 -3.83 -17.83
N ASP A 188 -2.46 -2.98 -16.86
CA ASP A 188 -1.71 -3.41 -15.68
C ASP A 188 -2.54 -4.33 -14.79
N TYR A 189 -3.80 -3.98 -14.52
CA TYR A 189 -4.67 -4.80 -13.67
C TYR A 189 -5.14 -6.09 -14.36
N SER A 190 -5.35 -6.08 -15.68
CA SER A 190 -5.82 -7.26 -16.41
C SER A 190 -4.76 -8.35 -16.57
N LYS A 191 -3.45 -8.04 -16.43
CA LYS A 191 -2.36 -9.03 -16.47
C LYS A 191 -2.44 -10.04 -15.32
N HIS A 192 -2.94 -9.60 -14.17
CA HIS A 192 -2.95 -10.39 -12.93
C HIS A 192 -4.29 -11.06 -12.66
N LEU A 193 -5.28 -10.85 -13.52
CA LEU A 193 -6.66 -11.31 -13.34
C LEU A 193 -7.13 -12.08 -14.57
N ASN A 194 -8.03 -13.04 -14.38
CA ASN A 194 -8.65 -13.73 -15.51
C ASN A 194 -9.54 -12.76 -16.29
N SER A 195 -9.09 -12.33 -17.46
CA SER A 195 -9.76 -11.31 -18.29
C SER A 195 -11.21 -11.65 -18.63
N ARG A 196 -11.58 -12.94 -18.64
CA ARG A 196 -12.96 -13.40 -18.88
C ARG A 196 -13.93 -13.10 -17.73
N ASP A 197 -13.41 -12.87 -16.53
CA ASP A 197 -14.19 -12.54 -15.33
C ASP A 197 -14.18 -11.04 -15.02
N LEU A 198 -13.48 -10.22 -15.82
CA LEU A 198 -13.38 -8.79 -15.57
C LEU A 198 -14.56 -8.00 -16.11
N VAL A 199 -14.84 -6.89 -15.43
CA VAL A 199 -15.87 -5.93 -15.81
C VAL A 199 -15.38 -4.54 -15.47
N MET A 200 -15.56 -3.61 -16.40
CA MET A 200 -15.24 -2.22 -16.18
C MET A 200 -16.49 -1.45 -15.76
N LEU A 201 -16.38 -0.74 -14.65
CA LEU A 201 -17.39 0.20 -14.17
C LEU A 201 -16.95 1.62 -14.48
N ARG A 202 -17.91 2.52 -14.70
CA ARG A 202 -17.66 3.97 -14.66
C ARG A 202 -18.70 4.68 -13.80
N VAL A 203 -18.27 5.78 -13.19
CA VAL A 203 -19.11 6.65 -12.37
C VAL A 203 -18.77 8.10 -12.69
N HIS A 204 -19.78 8.95 -12.84
CA HIS A 204 -19.55 10.37 -13.06
C HIS A 204 -18.99 11.02 -11.79
N LYS A 205 -17.95 11.85 -11.89
CA LYS A 205 -17.22 12.42 -10.73
C LYS A 205 -18.12 13.11 -9.71
N THR A 206 -19.20 13.76 -10.15
CA THR A 206 -20.15 14.47 -9.27
C THR A 206 -21.05 13.54 -8.46
N LYS A 207 -21.09 12.25 -8.81
CA LYS A 207 -21.84 11.20 -8.10
C LYS A 207 -20.96 10.41 -7.13
N ILE A 208 -19.70 10.82 -6.94
CA ILE A 208 -18.76 10.17 -6.02
C ILE A 208 -18.47 11.14 -4.87
N PRO A 209 -19.14 10.98 -3.71
CA PRO A 209 -18.94 11.88 -2.58
C PRO A 209 -17.51 11.76 -2.04
N GLY A 210 -16.91 12.86 -1.60
CA GLY A 210 -15.60 12.86 -0.92
C GLY A 210 -14.44 12.31 -1.75
N LEU A 211 -14.50 12.46 -3.08
CA LEU A 211 -13.46 11.99 -3.99
C LEU A 211 -12.17 12.81 -3.81
N ILE A 212 -11.12 12.18 -3.31
CA ILE A 212 -9.79 12.77 -3.11
C ILE A 212 -8.78 12.17 -4.10
N GLN A 213 -7.68 12.88 -4.32
CA GLN A 213 -6.54 12.34 -5.08
C GLN A 213 -5.85 11.27 -4.23
N ASP A 214 -5.42 10.18 -4.86
CA ASP A 214 -4.48 9.27 -4.20
C ASP A 214 -3.06 9.83 -4.41
N ASP A 215 -2.42 10.23 -3.30
CA ASP A 215 -1.07 10.78 -3.31
C ASP A 215 0.00 9.70 -3.56
N SER A 216 -0.34 8.42 -3.36
CA SER A 216 0.55 7.28 -3.63
C SER A 216 0.46 6.79 -5.07
N GLU A 217 -0.72 6.96 -5.69
CA GLU A 217 -1.00 6.56 -7.07
C GLU A 217 -1.63 7.73 -7.83
N PHE A 218 -0.77 8.57 -8.45
CA PHE A 218 -1.19 9.76 -9.21
C PHE A 218 -2.21 9.45 -10.33
N ARG A 219 -2.33 8.17 -10.71
CA ARG A 219 -3.28 7.70 -11.72
C ARG A 219 -4.70 7.47 -11.20
N ALA A 220 -4.91 7.51 -9.89
CA ALA A 220 -6.16 7.16 -9.25
C ALA A 220 -6.73 8.29 -8.37
N LYS A 221 -8.05 8.23 -8.17
CA LYS A 221 -8.76 8.95 -7.10
C LYS A 221 -9.48 7.95 -6.22
N MET A 222 -9.71 8.33 -4.98
CA MET A 222 -10.27 7.42 -3.98
C MET A 222 -11.34 8.09 -3.14
N THR A 223 -12.25 7.29 -2.58
CA THR A 223 -13.25 7.75 -1.61
C THR A 223 -13.52 6.71 -0.54
N LYS A 224 -13.84 7.15 0.68
CA LYS A 224 -14.38 6.30 1.76
C LYS A 224 -15.91 6.16 1.67
N SER A 225 -16.57 7.02 0.90
CA SER A 225 -18.03 7.10 0.81
C SER A 225 -18.61 6.01 -0.09
N THR A 226 -19.82 5.58 0.23
CA THR A 226 -20.56 4.64 -0.63
C THR A 226 -20.95 5.33 -1.94
N VAL A 227 -20.77 4.64 -3.07
CA VAL A 227 -21.34 5.03 -4.37
C VAL A 227 -22.58 4.20 -4.63
N LEU A 228 -23.72 4.87 -4.79
CA LEU A 228 -25.02 4.20 -4.99
C LEU A 228 -25.10 3.49 -6.34
N PRO A 229 -25.81 2.35 -6.44
CA PRO A 229 -25.90 1.61 -7.70
C PRO A 229 -26.45 2.43 -8.88
N ASP A 230 -27.35 3.38 -8.63
CA ASP A 230 -27.93 4.25 -9.67
C ASP A 230 -26.92 5.16 -10.38
N ALA A 231 -25.76 5.40 -9.76
CA ALA A 231 -24.71 6.23 -10.32
C ALA A 231 -23.70 5.43 -11.16
N ILE A 232 -23.81 4.10 -11.21
CA ILE A 232 -22.78 3.20 -11.73
C ILE A 232 -23.23 2.62 -13.07
N GLU A 233 -22.34 2.74 -14.04
CA GLU A 233 -22.49 2.13 -15.35
C GLU A 233 -21.43 1.04 -15.55
N VAL A 234 -21.76 0.04 -16.36
CA VAL A 234 -20.91 -1.10 -16.70
C VAL A 234 -20.68 -1.11 -18.20
N MET A 235 -19.45 -1.34 -18.62
CA MET A 235 -19.15 -1.49 -20.04
C MET A 235 -19.72 -2.82 -20.57
N SER A 236 -20.45 -2.76 -21.69
CA SER A 236 -21.06 -3.92 -22.33
C SER A 236 -20.03 -4.96 -22.79
N ASN A 237 -18.88 -4.50 -23.29
CA ASN A 237 -17.77 -5.37 -23.70
C ASN A 237 -16.41 -4.84 -23.20
N VAL A 238 -15.94 -5.38 -22.08
CA VAL A 238 -14.68 -4.97 -21.44
C VAL A 238 -13.44 -5.20 -22.33
N SER A 239 -13.48 -6.15 -23.27
CA SER A 239 -12.34 -6.44 -24.17
C SER A 239 -12.00 -5.26 -25.09
N GLN A 240 -12.93 -4.32 -25.25
CA GLN A 240 -12.77 -3.14 -26.10
C GLN A 240 -12.42 -1.88 -25.29
N PHE A 241 -12.13 -2.00 -23.98
CA PHE A 241 -11.91 -0.85 -23.12
C PHE A 241 -10.67 -0.01 -23.49
N GLU A 242 -9.65 -0.65 -24.06
CA GLU A 242 -8.45 0.04 -24.56
C GLU A 242 -8.77 0.94 -25.76
N ASN A 243 -9.80 0.61 -26.55
CA ASN A 243 -10.24 1.45 -27.65
C ASN A 243 -10.96 2.69 -27.11
N LYS A 244 -10.31 3.85 -27.22
CA LYS A 244 -10.85 5.13 -26.76
C LYS A 244 -12.22 5.44 -27.35
N ILE A 245 -12.43 5.23 -28.66
CA ILE A 245 -13.72 5.50 -29.33
C ILE A 245 -14.82 4.67 -28.66
N THR A 246 -14.57 3.38 -28.47
CA THR A 246 -15.51 2.48 -27.80
C THR A 246 -15.76 2.90 -26.35
N ARG A 247 -14.71 3.19 -25.59
CA ARG A 247 -14.80 3.60 -24.18
C ARG A 247 -15.56 4.91 -23.99
N THR A 248 -15.41 5.88 -24.90
CA THR A 248 -16.08 7.19 -24.81
C THR A 248 -17.51 7.18 -25.31
N ASN A 249 -17.92 6.16 -26.07
CA ASN A 249 -19.28 6.08 -26.59
C ASN A 249 -20.25 5.58 -25.51
N ASP A 250 -21.19 6.44 -25.10
CA ASP A 250 -22.17 6.15 -24.06
C ASP A 250 -23.07 4.95 -24.37
N ALA A 251 -23.29 4.59 -25.65
CA ALA A 251 -24.05 3.40 -26.02
C ALA A 251 -23.38 2.07 -25.58
N ASN A 252 -22.08 2.10 -25.29
CA ASN A 252 -21.34 0.93 -24.80
C ASN A 252 -21.41 0.77 -23.29
N TRP A 253 -22.18 1.61 -22.60
CA TRP A 253 -22.32 1.62 -21.15
C TRP A 253 -23.78 1.45 -20.76
N VAL A 254 -24.01 0.55 -19.81
CA VAL A 254 -25.36 0.27 -19.30
C VAL A 254 -25.38 0.48 -17.80
N ALA A 255 -26.48 1.03 -17.28
CA ALA A 255 -26.67 1.13 -15.83
C ALA A 255 -26.50 -0.25 -15.18
N ILE A 256 -25.72 -0.33 -14.09
CA ILE A 256 -25.38 -1.63 -13.47
C ILE A 256 -26.63 -2.41 -13.02
N LYS A 257 -27.69 -1.70 -12.63
CA LYS A 257 -28.99 -2.28 -12.24
C LYS A 257 -29.67 -3.05 -13.37
N ASN A 258 -29.37 -2.70 -14.63
CA ASN A 258 -29.98 -3.31 -15.80
C ASN A 258 -29.15 -4.49 -16.36
N ARG A 259 -28.02 -4.81 -15.72
CA ARG A 259 -27.16 -5.90 -16.17
C ARG A 259 -27.72 -7.26 -15.75
N GLY A 260 -27.86 -8.19 -16.71
CA GLY A 260 -28.22 -9.59 -16.47
C GLY A 260 -27.26 -10.34 -15.55
#